data_AF-A0A1E5D4R5-F1
#
_entry.id   AF-A0A1E5D4R5-F1
#
_cell.length_a   1.000
_cell.length_b   1.000
_cell.length_c   1.000
_cell.angle_alpha   90.00
_cell.angle_beta   90.00
_cell.angle_gamma   90.00
#
_symmetry.space_group_name_H-M   'P 1'
#
loop_
_entity.id
_entity.type
_entity.pdbx_description
1 polymer ?
#
loop_
_entity_poly.entity_id
_entity_poly.type
_entity_poly.pdbx_seq_one_letter_code
_entity_poly.pdbx_strand_id
1 'polypeptide(L)' 'MKCLHIDVLKMYLTKFEHKLDHKPNGQSMYTFYDGLVLNVYETGSIVFQGTAAHGDLAKQIQALIEQINAQVPA' A
#
# COMPACT_ATOMS: atom_id res chain seq x y z
N MET A 1 5.16 6.10 4.53
CA MET A 1 6.15 5.07 4.97
C MET A 1 6.89 4.52 3.75
N LYS A 2 7.94 3.70 3.94
CA LYS A 2 8.67 3.07 2.81
C LYS A 2 8.41 1.55 2.78
N CYS A 3 8.19 0.99 1.60
CA CYS A 3 8.09 -0.44 1.33
C CYS A 3 9.23 -0.84 0.40
N LEU A 4 10.06 -1.80 0.84
CA LEU A 4 11.20 -2.30 0.07
C LEU A 4 10.80 -3.41 -0.91
N HIS A 5 9.63 -4.01 -0.70
CA HIS A 5 9.13 -5.16 -1.45
C HIS A 5 7.79 -4.82 -2.12
N ILE A 6 7.82 -3.86 -3.06
CA ILE A 6 6.61 -3.31 -3.70
C ILE A 6 5.80 -4.40 -4.42
N ASP A 7 6.44 -5.34 -5.10
CA ASP A 7 5.72 -6.40 -5.83
C ASP A 7 4.95 -7.32 -4.89
N VAL A 8 5.51 -7.62 -3.72
CA VAL A 8 4.84 -8.38 -2.66
C VAL A 8 3.65 -7.61 -2.11
N LEU A 9 3.81 -6.30 -1.87
CA LEU A 9 2.71 -5.43 -1.46
C LEU A 9 1.61 -5.42 -2.52
N LYS A 10 1.92 -5.17 -3.80
CA LYS A 10 0.94 -5.14 -4.89
C LYS A 10 0.15 -6.45 -5.00
N MET A 11 0.83 -7.60 -4.92
CA MET A 11 0.19 -8.92 -4.89
C MET A 11 -0.70 -9.12 -3.66
N TYR A 12 -0.34 -8.57 -2.50
CA TYR A 12 -1.21 -8.61 -1.34
C TYR A 12 -2.48 -7.75 -1.53
N LEU A 13 -2.34 -6.57 -2.14
CA LEU A 13 -3.47 -5.66 -2.39
C LEU A 13 -4.51 -6.25 -3.34
N THR A 14 -4.14 -7.18 -4.23
CA THR A 14 -5.11 -7.87 -5.12
C THR A 14 -6.09 -8.78 -4.37
N LYS A 15 -5.87 -9.07 -3.09
CA LYS A 15 -6.80 -9.85 -2.27
C LYS A 15 -8.03 -9.05 -1.82
N PHE A 16 -7.98 -7.73 -1.94
CA PHE A 16 -9.06 -6.83 -1.56
C PHE A 16 -9.72 -6.27 -2.80
N GLU A 17 -11.03 -6.10 -2.77
CA GLU A 17 -11.73 -5.36 -3.81
C GLU A 17 -11.30 -3.89 -3.78
N HIS A 18 -10.82 -3.39 -4.91
CA HIS A 18 -10.30 -2.04 -5.03
C HIS A 18 -10.43 -1.53 -6.47
N LYS A 19 -10.45 -0.21 -6.62
CA LYS A 19 -10.20 0.45 -7.89
C LYS A 19 -8.72 0.80 -8.00
N LEU A 20 -8.07 0.42 -9.10
CA LEU A 20 -6.69 0.77 -9.39
C LEU A 20 -6.64 1.84 -10.50
N ASP A 21 -6.02 2.97 -10.20
CA ASP A 21 -5.70 4.01 -11.18
C ASP A 21 -4.18 4.18 -11.29
N HIS A 22 -3.66 4.17 -12.52
CA HIS A 22 -2.26 4.49 -12.80
C HIS A 22 -2.12 5.99 -13.04
N LYS A 23 -1.28 6.65 -12.26
CA LYS A 23 -1.01 8.09 -12.34
C LYS A 23 0.41 8.33 -12.90
N PRO A 24 0.68 9.53 -13.44
CA PRO A 24 2.03 9.91 -13.86
C PRO A 24 3.08 9.69 -12.76
N ASN A 25 4.35 9.53 -13.12
CA ASN A 25 5.49 9.33 -12.21
C ASN A 25 5.54 7.98 -11.48
N GLY A 26 5.02 6.91 -12.10
CA GLY A 26 5.12 5.56 -11.51
C GLY A 26 4.26 5.39 -10.24
N GLN A 27 3.16 6.14 -10.14
CA GLN A 27 2.24 6.06 -9.01
C GLN A 27 1.07 5.12 -9.34
N SER A 28 0.87 4.11 -8.50
CA SER A 28 -0.32 3.26 -8.48
C SER A 28 -1.23 3.68 -7.33
N MET A 29 -2.43 4.14 -7.64
CA MET A 29 -3.41 4.61 -6.66
C MET A 29 -4.52 3.56 -6.49
N TYR A 30 -4.60 2.97 -5.30
CA TYR A 30 -5.62 2.00 -4.92
C TYR A 30 -6.70 2.70 -4.10
N THR A 31 -7.96 2.56 -4.50
CA THR A 31 -9.11 3.07 -3.74
C THR A 31 -9.95 1.89 -3.27
N PHE A 32 -10.11 1.75 -1.96
CA PHE A 32 -10.85 0.66 -1.33
C PHE A 32 -12.26 1.12 -0.92
N TYR A 33 -13.16 0.16 -0.72
CA TYR A 33 -14.57 0.42 -0.41
C TYR A 33 -14.79 1.13 0.94
N ASP A 34 -13.90 0.92 1.90
CA ASP A 34 -13.94 1.56 3.22
C ASP A 34 -13.52 3.05 3.19
N GLY A 35 -13.16 3.57 2.01
CA GLY A 35 -12.68 4.93 1.83
C GLY A 35 -11.18 5.11 2.07
N LEU A 36 -10.42 4.01 2.20
CA LEU A 36 -8.96 4.06 2.16
C LEU A 36 -8.48 4.34 0.74
N VAL A 37 -7.55 5.28 0.61
CA VAL A 37 -6.79 5.51 -0.62
C VAL A 37 -5.32 5.26 -0.34
N LEU A 38 -4.72 4.33 -1.07
CA LEU A 38 -3.31 3.97 -0.94
C LEU A 38 -2.55 4.34 -2.20
N ASN A 39 -1.56 5.22 -2.06
CA ASN A 39 -0.67 5.58 -3.16
C ASN A 39 0.65 4.82 -3.00
N VAL A 40 0.97 4.02 -4.00
CA VAL A 40 2.18 3.20 -4.08
C VAL A 40 3.05 3.75 -5.20
N TYR A 41 4.21 4.30 -4.86
CA TYR A 41 5.18 4.82 -5.83
C TYR A 41 6.26 3.78 -6.09
N GLU A 42 6.76 3.71 -7.33
CA GLU A 42 7.88 2.82 -7.72
C GLU A 42 9.16 3.04 -6.89
N THR A 43 9.33 4.20 -6.28
CA THR A 43 10.43 4.51 -5.34
C THR A 43 10.31 3.79 -3.99
N GLY A 44 9.20 3.09 -3.75
CA GLY A 44 8.86 2.44 -2.48
C GLY A 44 8.16 3.36 -1.49
N SER A 45 7.91 4.63 -1.83
CA SER A 45 7.09 5.51 -1.00
C SER A 45 5.64 5.05 -1.00
N ILE A 46 5.05 4.96 0.20
CA ILE A 46 3.65 4.59 0.42
C ILE A 46 2.95 5.71 1.20
N VAL A 47 1.83 6.18 0.68
CA VAL A 47 1.00 7.24 1.31
C VAL A 47 -0.42 6.73 1.51
N PHE A 48 -0.89 6.77 2.75
CA PHE A 48 -2.26 6.46 3.15
C PHE A 48 -3.07 7.75 3.18
N GLN A 49 -4.23 7.75 2.55
CA GLN A 49 -5.14 8.88 2.39
C GLN A 49 -6.59 8.42 2.48
N GLY A 50 -7.53 9.38 2.44
CA GLY A 50 -8.95 9.10 2.53
C GLY A 50 -9.46 9.00 3.98
N THR A 51 -10.75 8.73 4.14
CA THR A 51 -11.42 8.71 5.44
C THR A 51 -10.98 7.53 6.32
N ALA A 52 -10.51 6.44 5.70
CA ALA A 52 -10.01 5.26 6.40
C ALA A 52 -8.48 5.16 6.41
N ALA A 53 -7.74 6.28 6.27
CA ALA A 53 -6.28 6.30 6.32
C ALA A 53 -5.68 5.70 7.62
N HIS A 54 -6.47 5.66 8.70
CA HIS A 54 -6.12 5.04 9.99
C HIS A 54 -7.06 3.89 10.38
N GLY A 55 -7.83 3.38 9.41
CA GLY A 55 -8.75 2.27 9.59
C GLY A 55 -8.04 0.92 9.72
N ASP A 56 -8.81 -0.14 9.92
CA ASP A 56 -8.24 -1.47 10.17
C ASP A 56 -7.48 -2.03 8.97
N LEU A 57 -7.98 -1.80 7.74
CA LEU A 57 -7.27 -2.18 6.52
C LEU A 57 -5.93 -1.44 6.40
N ALA A 58 -5.89 -0.14 6.71
CA ALA A 58 -4.66 0.65 6.69
C ALA A 58 -3.62 0.09 7.69
N LYS A 59 -4.05 -0.26 8.90
CA LYS A 59 -3.20 -0.88 9.93
C LYS A 59 -2.69 -2.26 9.50
N GLN A 60 -3.53 -3.08 8.87
CA GLN A 60 -3.13 -4.39 8.35
C GLN A 60 -2.06 -4.26 7.26
N ILE A 61 -2.26 -3.34 6.32
CA ILE A 61 -1.28 -3.06 5.25
C ILE A 61 0.03 -2.52 5.86
N GLN A 62 -0.05 -1.62 6.84
CA GLN A 62 1.14 -1.10 7.53
C GLN A 62 1.93 -2.23 8.21
N ALA A 63 1.25 -3.09 8.97
CA ALA A 63 1.88 -4.22 9.65
C ALA A 63 2.55 -5.19 8.68
N LEU A 64 1.90 -5.48 7.54
CA LEU A 64 2.50 -6.27 6.48
C LEU A 64 3.78 -5.61 5.94
N ILE A 65 3.75 -4.30 5.64
CA ILE A 65 4.92 -3.58 5.12
C ILE A 65 6.08 -3.65 6.12
N GLU A 66 5.80 -3.46 7.41
CA GLU A 66 6.80 -3.59 8.48
C GLU A 66 7.37 -5.01 8.53
N GLN A 67 6.52 -6.04 8.45
CA GLN A 67 6.93 -7.44 8.46
C GLN A 67 7.83 -7.80 7.26
N ILE A 68 7.41 -7.45 6.04
CA ILE A 68 8.19 -7.78 4.83
C ILE A 68 9.49 -6.97 4.76
N ASN A 69 9.50 -5.73 5.25
CA ASN A 69 10.73 -4.94 5.32
C ASN A 69 11.72 -5.50 6.35
N ALA A 70 11.24 -6.08 7.46
CA ALA A 70 12.08 -6.63 8.52
C ALA A 70 12.72 -7.98 8.18
N GLN A 71 12.28 -8.64 7.10
CA GLN A 71 12.85 -9.91 6.64
C GLN A 71 14.21 -9.78 5.94
N VAL A 72 14.83 -8.60 5.96
CA VAL A 72 16.22 -8.41 5.53
C VAL A 72 17.13 -8.55 6.76
N PRO A 73 17.89 -9.65 6.93
CA PRO A 73 19.01 -9.65 7.86
C PRO A 73 20.06 -8.65 7.36
N ALA A 74 20.67 -7.92 8.28
CA ALA A 74 21.82 -7.05 8.02
C ALA A 74 22.96 -7.77 7.30
#